data_AF-A0AAV4FVZ0-F1
#
_entry.id   AF-A0AAV4FVZ0-F1
#
_cell.length_a   1.000
_cell.length_b   1.000
_cell.length_c   1.000
_cell.angle_alpha   90.00
_cell.angle_beta   90.00
_cell.angle_gamma   90.00
#
_symmetry.space_group_name_H-M   'P 1'
#
loop_
_entity.id
_entity.type
_entity.pdbx_description
1 polymer ?
#
loop_
_entity_poly.entity_id
_entity_poly.type
_entity_poly.pdbx_seq_one_letter_code
_entity_poly.pdbx_strand_id
1 'polypeptide(L)'
;MFEPHGPKRLSDIVTGDETWFLFFIIPPKRLNRMWVDGQGDRHVVLRPGFQSRKTMFTVFFNYSGPLVVDILPQDTTMTATYYVQSVLSQVKSVINEQRQKVSTSRTLYLHDIAGPHKARATTQSLWELGIQVLPHPAYSPRLGTM
;
A
#
# COMPACT_ATOMS: atom_id res chain seq x y z
N MET A 1 -10.53 -21.31 -2.35
CA MET A 1 -11.36 -20.67 -1.31
C MET A 1 -10.55 -20.70 -0.01
N PHE A 2 -10.61 -19.66 0.82
CA PHE A 2 -10.01 -19.70 2.16
C PHE A 2 -10.98 -20.42 3.09
N GLU A 3 -10.54 -21.45 3.78
CA GLU A 3 -11.36 -22.23 4.72
C GLU A 3 -10.71 -22.19 6.11
N PRO A 4 -11.47 -22.20 7.21
CA PRO A 4 -10.93 -22.14 8.57
C PRO A 4 -9.89 -23.22 8.88
N HIS A 5 -10.00 -24.38 8.22
CA HIS A 5 -9.06 -25.51 8.33
C HIS A 5 -8.43 -25.90 6.98
N GLY A 6 -8.54 -25.05 5.97
CA GLY A 6 -7.98 -25.29 4.64
C GLY A 6 -6.47 -25.02 4.56
N PRO A 7 -5.83 -25.43 3.45
CA PRO A 7 -4.39 -25.25 3.21
C PRO A 7 -3.97 -23.79 2.94
N LYS A 8 -4.92 -22.85 2.90
CA LYS A 8 -4.70 -21.40 2.76
C LYS A 8 -5.51 -20.71 3.85
N ARG A 9 -4.83 -19.99 4.74
CA ARG A 9 -5.46 -19.23 5.83
C ARG A 9 -5.32 -17.73 5.58
N LEU A 10 -6.26 -16.95 6.11
CA LEU A 10 -6.15 -15.48 6.09
C LEU A 10 -4.93 -15.00 6.89
N SER A 11 -4.53 -15.74 7.92
CA SER A 11 -3.32 -15.48 8.71
C SER A 11 -2.03 -15.53 7.89
N ASP A 12 -2.06 -16.19 6.73
CA ASP A 12 -0.90 -16.34 5.85
C ASP A 12 -0.80 -15.19 4.85
N ILE A 13 -1.80 -14.31 4.80
CA ILE A 13 -1.85 -13.17 3.88
C ILE A 13 -1.09 -11.99 4.47
N VAL A 14 -0.14 -11.52 3.67
CA VAL A 14 0.43 -10.18 3.77
C VAL A 14 -0.17 -9.38 2.62
N THR A 15 -0.58 -8.15 2.89
CA THR A 15 -1.00 -7.22 1.85
C THR A 15 -0.28 -5.91 2.01
N GLY A 16 -0.12 -5.17 0.92
CA GLY A 16 0.48 -3.86 0.94
C GLY A 16 -0.06 -2.99 -0.17
N ASP A 17 -0.05 -1.68 0.08
CA ASP A 17 -0.52 -0.66 -0.85
C ASP A 17 0.30 0.64 -0.68
N GLU A 18 0.33 1.43 -1.75
CA GLU A 18 0.96 2.75 -1.78
C GLU A 18 -0.08 3.87 -1.76
N THR A 19 0.16 4.88 -0.92
CA THR A 19 -0.72 6.04 -0.85
C THR A 19 0.03 7.34 -0.70
N TRP A 20 -0.51 8.41 -1.27
CA TRP A 20 0.06 9.75 -1.17
C TRP A 20 -0.53 10.50 0.03
N PHE A 21 0.32 10.94 0.95
CA PHE A 21 -0.04 11.85 2.03
C PHE A 21 0.34 13.29 1.68
N LEU A 22 -0.61 14.20 1.83
CA LEU A 22 -0.38 15.64 1.69
C LEU A 22 0.17 16.21 3.01
N PHE A 23 1.08 17.18 2.92
CA PHE A 23 1.63 17.87 4.09
C PHE A 23 0.63 18.84 4.76
N PHE A 24 -0.52 19.06 4.14
CA PHE A 24 -1.57 19.94 4.63
C PHE A 24 -2.93 19.26 4.55
N ILE A 25 -3.80 19.60 5.49
CA ILE A 25 -5.16 19.08 5.54
C ILE A 25 -6.03 19.93 4.62
N ILE A 26 -6.80 19.26 3.77
CA ILE A 26 -7.82 19.90 2.95
C ILE A 26 -9.17 19.61 3.57
N PRO A 27 -9.91 20.63 4.01
CA PRO A 27 -11.21 20.38 4.59
C PRO A 27 -12.09 19.67 3.56
N PRO A 28 -12.78 18.58 3.93
CA PRO A 28 -13.69 17.89 3.02
C PRO A 28 -14.73 18.87 2.47
N LYS A 29 -15.15 18.65 1.21
CA LYS A 29 -16.07 19.56 0.48
C LYS A 29 -17.31 19.94 1.31
N ARG A 30 -17.80 19.02 2.15
CA ARG A 30 -18.92 19.26 3.07
C ARG A 30 -18.66 20.36 4.10
N LEU A 31 -17.47 20.41 4.68
CA LEU A 31 -17.09 21.41 5.69
C LEU A 31 -16.81 22.78 5.06
N ASN A 32 -16.52 22.81 3.76
CA ASN A 32 -16.38 24.05 2.98
C ASN A 32 -17.70 24.57 2.40
N ARG A 33 -18.86 23.98 2.76
CA ARG A 33 -20.16 24.48 2.31
C ARG A 33 -20.58 25.67 3.17
N MET A 34 -20.84 26.78 2.53
CA MET A 34 -21.45 27.95 3.14
C MET A 34 -22.63 28.43 2.32
N TRP A 35 -23.59 29.04 3.00
CA TRP A 35 -24.65 29.81 2.36
C TRP A 35 -24.10 31.21 2.08
N VAL A 36 -24.27 31.68 0.87
CA VAL A 36 -23.97 33.05 0.44
C VAL A 36 -25.25 33.67 -0.05
N ASP A 37 -25.46 34.96 0.24
CA ASP A 37 -26.54 35.72 -0.39
C ASP A 37 -26.21 35.99 -1.87
N GLY A 38 -27.18 36.51 -2.63
CA GLY A 38 -27.02 36.70 -4.08
C GLY A 38 -25.94 37.70 -4.50
N GLN A 39 -25.35 38.45 -3.55
CA GLN A 39 -24.31 39.46 -3.80
C GLN A 39 -22.98 39.13 -3.08
N GLY A 40 -22.94 38.06 -2.28
CA GLY A 40 -21.78 37.67 -1.49
C GLY A 40 -20.68 36.99 -2.30
N ASP A 41 -19.43 37.27 -1.92
CA ASP A 41 -18.26 36.65 -2.54
C ASP A 41 -18.20 35.15 -2.28
N ARG A 42 -17.79 34.39 -3.30
CA ARG A 42 -17.59 32.94 -3.17
C ARG A 42 -16.38 32.66 -2.27
N HIS A 43 -16.56 31.79 -1.29
CA HIS A 43 -15.45 31.36 -0.44
C HIS A 43 -14.36 30.62 -1.20
N VAL A 44 -13.12 31.01 -0.93
CA VAL A 44 -11.92 30.42 -1.50
C VAL A 44 -11.64 29.09 -0.81
N VAL A 45 -11.76 28.00 -1.56
CA VAL A 45 -11.41 26.66 -1.08
C VAL A 45 -10.03 26.29 -1.58
N LEU A 46 -9.11 25.99 -0.66
CA LEU A 46 -7.82 25.40 -1.01
C LEU A 46 -8.05 24.05 -1.71
N ARG A 47 -7.48 23.89 -2.89
CA ARG A 47 -7.48 22.62 -3.64
C ARG A 47 -6.02 22.18 -3.81
N PRO A 48 -5.72 20.87 -3.68
CA PRO A 48 -4.38 20.41 -3.94
C PRO A 48 -4.12 20.57 -5.44
N GLY A 49 -3.12 21.38 -5.79
CA GLY A 49 -2.58 21.43 -7.14
C GLY A 49 -1.60 20.29 -7.40
N PHE A 50 -1.23 20.10 -8.67
CA PHE A 50 -0.22 19.13 -9.09
C PHE A 50 1.12 19.28 -8.33
N GLN A 51 1.49 20.52 -7.97
CA GLN A 51 2.70 20.86 -7.22
C GLN A 51 2.52 20.85 -5.69
N SER A 52 1.41 20.30 -5.18
CA SER A 52 1.23 20.18 -3.74
C SER A 52 2.30 19.29 -3.14
N ARG A 53 2.93 19.74 -2.06
CA ARG A 53 3.89 18.91 -1.31
C ARG A 53 3.17 17.68 -0.77
N LYS A 54 3.62 16.50 -1.20
CA LYS A 54 3.12 15.19 -0.82
C LYS A 54 4.25 14.18 -0.74
N THR A 55 4.08 13.15 0.08
CA THR A 55 5.00 12.03 0.21
C THR A 55 4.23 10.73 0.01
N MET A 56 4.84 9.78 -0.70
CA MET A 56 4.25 8.45 -0.87
C MET A 56 4.66 7.58 0.31
N PHE A 57 3.69 6.92 0.91
CA PHE A 57 3.87 5.88 1.91
C PHE A 57 3.57 4.55 1.28
N THR A 58 4.39 3.55 1.59
CA THR A 58 4.13 2.16 1.26
C THR A 58 3.96 1.40 2.56
N VAL A 59 2.79 0.78 2.75
CA VAL A 59 2.47 0.08 3.99
C VAL A 59 2.17 -1.37 3.69
N PHE A 60 2.80 -2.27 4.44
CA PHE A 60 2.49 -3.69 4.46
C PHE A 60 1.89 -4.06 5.80
N PHE A 61 0.88 -4.92 5.80
CA PHE A 61 0.25 -5.44 7.01
C PHE A 61 -0.20 -6.89 6.82
N ASN A 62 -0.42 -7.56 7.94
CA ASN A 62 -1.06 -8.87 8.00
C ASN A 62 -2.16 -8.85 9.07
N TYR A 63 -2.70 -10.02 9.40
CA TYR A 63 -3.74 -10.15 10.43
C TYR A 63 -3.32 -9.65 11.82
N SER A 64 -2.02 -9.61 12.13
CA SER A 64 -1.49 -9.12 13.41
C SER A 64 -1.29 -7.60 13.45
N GLY A 65 -1.30 -6.94 12.28
CA GLY A 65 -1.11 -5.50 12.16
C GLY A 65 -0.04 -5.11 11.13
N PRO A 66 0.45 -3.85 11.20
CA PRO A 66 1.47 -3.33 10.30
C PRO A 66 2.80 -4.08 10.43
N LEU A 67 3.40 -4.41 9.27
CA LEU A 67 4.68 -5.11 9.16
C LEU A 67 5.80 -4.18 8.74
N VAL A 68 5.57 -3.39 7.69
CA VAL A 68 6.56 -2.46 7.13
C VAL A 68 5.84 -1.18 6.76
N VAL A 69 6.47 -0.05 7.06
CA VAL A 69 6.07 1.27 6.60
C VAL A 69 7.31 1.92 5.99
N ASP A 70 7.29 2.10 4.68
CA ASP A 70 8.31 2.83 3.94
C ASP A 70 7.79 4.21 3.55
N ILE A 71 8.66 5.21 3.63
CA ILE A 71 8.37 6.59 3.27
C ILE A 71 9.27 6.93 2.09
N LEU A 72 8.68 7.10 0.92
CA LEU A 72 9.42 7.45 -0.29
C LEU A 72 10.08 8.83 -0.08
N PRO A 73 11.41 8.96 -0.25
CA PRO A 73 12.09 10.23 -0.09
C PRO A 73 11.51 11.32 -0.99
N GLN A 74 11.58 12.57 -0.53
CA GLN A 74 11.08 13.71 -1.30
C GLN A 74 11.76 13.76 -2.67
N ASP A 75 11.00 14.12 -3.69
CA ASP A 75 11.48 14.31 -5.07
C ASP A 75 12.07 13.03 -5.71
N THR A 76 11.71 11.86 -5.17
CA THR A 76 12.02 10.55 -5.78
C THR A 76 10.77 9.89 -6.35
N THR A 77 10.97 8.91 -7.23
CA THR A 77 9.89 8.16 -7.88
C THR A 77 9.92 6.71 -7.43
N MET A 78 8.75 6.14 -7.17
CA MET A 78 8.58 4.72 -6.90
C MET A 78 8.92 3.90 -8.15
N THR A 79 10.17 3.44 -8.23
CA THR A 79 10.67 2.56 -9.28
C THR A 79 10.69 1.12 -8.79
N ALA A 80 10.71 0.16 -9.71
CA ALA A 80 10.86 -1.26 -9.33
C ALA A 80 12.14 -1.52 -8.52
N THR A 81 13.23 -0.82 -8.84
CA THR A 81 14.51 -0.90 -8.11
C THR A 81 14.36 -0.40 -6.68
N TYR A 82 13.76 0.77 -6.48
CA TYR A 82 13.49 1.29 -5.13
C TYR A 82 12.58 0.34 -4.34
N TYR A 83 11.49 -0.13 -4.96
CA TYR A 83 10.56 -1.06 -4.34
C TYR A 83 11.24 -2.35 -3.88
N VAL A 84 12.10 -2.95 -4.71
CA VAL A 84 12.85 -4.16 -4.34
C VAL A 84 13.87 -3.88 -3.24
N GLN A 85 14.67 -2.82 -3.37
CA GLN A 85 15.82 -2.57 -2.51
C GLN A 85 15.44 -1.96 -1.16
N SER A 86 14.45 -1.08 -1.13
CA SER A 86 14.04 -0.38 0.09
C SER A 86 12.86 -1.08 0.76
N VAL A 87 11.84 -1.48 0.00
CA VAL A 87 10.58 -1.97 0.57
C VAL A 87 10.61 -3.49 0.77
N LEU A 88 10.84 -4.27 -0.30
CA LEU A 88 10.82 -5.74 -0.20
C LEU A 88 11.97 -6.31 0.64
N SER A 89 13.09 -5.61 0.77
CA SER A 89 14.19 -6.01 1.65
C SER A 89 13.79 -5.97 3.13
N GLN A 90 13.02 -4.96 3.54
CA GLN A 90 12.46 -4.87 4.89
C GLN A 90 11.42 -5.96 5.12
N VAL A 91 10.51 -6.14 4.14
CA VAL A 91 9.47 -7.19 4.18
C VAL A 91 10.11 -8.58 4.31
N LYS A 92 11.22 -8.83 3.59
CA LYS A 92 12.02 -10.07 3.71
C LYS A 92 12.49 -10.32 5.13
N SER A 93 13.07 -9.31 5.78
CA SER A 93 13.59 -9.44 7.14
C SER A 93 12.47 -9.82 8.11
N VAL A 94 11.37 -9.07 8.07
CA VAL A 94 10.22 -9.27 8.97
C VAL A 94 9.57 -10.64 8.76
N ILE A 95 9.37 -11.07 7.50
CA ILE A 95 8.80 -12.39 7.20
C ILE A 95 9.73 -13.50 7.70
N ASN A 96 11.05 -13.39 7.46
CA ASN A 96 11.99 -14.41 7.88
C ASN A 96 12.01 -14.57 9.42
N GLU A 97 11.98 -13.46 10.16
CA GLU A 97 11.87 -13.48 11.62
C GLU A 97 10.56 -14.14 12.09
N GLN A 98 9.44 -13.85 11.43
CA GLN A 98 8.16 -14.48 11.76
C GLN A 98 8.16 -15.99 11.46
N ARG A 99 8.73 -16.41 10.33
CA ARG A 99 8.85 -17.83 9.97
C ARG A 99 9.66 -18.62 10.98
N GLN A 100 10.75 -18.03 11.51
CA GLN A 100 11.54 -18.64 12.58
C GLN A 100 10.75 -18.81 13.88
N LYS A 101 9.88 -17.86 14.22
CA LYS A 101 9.08 -17.89 15.46
C LYS A 101 7.88 -18.86 15.40
N VAL A 102 7.22 -18.95 14.24
CA VAL A 102 5.90 -19.62 14.12
C VAL A 102 5.97 -20.90 13.26
N SER A 103 7.17 -21.31 12.81
CA SER A 103 7.37 -22.49 11.94
C SER A 103 6.39 -22.56 10.76
N THR A 104 5.96 -21.40 10.26
CA THR A 104 4.96 -21.30 9.19
C THR A 104 5.68 -21.15 7.86
N SER A 105 5.38 -22.03 6.91
CA SER A 105 6.10 -22.07 5.62
C SER A 105 5.55 -21.09 4.59
N ARG A 106 4.30 -20.64 4.71
CA ARG A 106 3.57 -20.02 3.60
C ARG A 106 3.30 -18.54 3.86
N THR A 107 3.62 -17.71 2.89
CA THR A 107 3.22 -16.29 2.86
C THR A 107 2.56 -16.00 1.52
N LEU A 108 1.31 -15.59 1.57
CA LEU A 108 0.54 -15.14 0.42
C LEU A 108 0.63 -13.63 0.35
N TYR A 109 0.85 -13.07 -0.83
CA TYR A 109 0.94 -11.63 -1.01
C TYR A 109 -0.17 -11.10 -1.91
N LEU A 110 -0.83 -10.06 -1.44
CA LEU A 110 -1.91 -9.38 -2.15
C LEU A 110 -1.50 -7.91 -2.36
N HIS A 111 -1.29 -7.52 -3.61
CA HIS A 111 -1.09 -6.13 -4.03
C HIS A 111 -1.90 -5.79 -5.27
N ASP A 112 -1.93 -4.51 -5.63
CA ASP A 112 -2.49 -4.04 -6.88
C ASP A 112 -1.59 -4.35 -8.10
N ILE A 113 -2.08 -4.03 -9.30
CA ILE A 113 -1.47 -4.39 -10.60
C ILE A 113 -0.46 -3.31 -11.06
N ALA A 114 0.10 -2.51 -10.16
CA ALA A 114 0.98 -1.39 -10.52
C ALA A 114 2.24 -1.82 -11.32
N GLY A 115 2.78 -0.89 -12.13
CA GLY A 115 3.95 -1.13 -12.98
C GLY A 115 5.18 -1.67 -12.22
N PRO A 116 5.59 -1.03 -11.10
CA PRO A 116 6.69 -1.52 -10.26
C PRO A 116 6.46 -2.94 -9.72
N HIS A 117 5.21 -3.33 -9.47
CA HIS A 117 4.83 -4.63 -8.92
C HIS A 117 4.98 -5.77 -9.93
N LYS A 118 4.77 -5.46 -11.22
CA LYS A 118 4.92 -6.41 -12.33
C LYS A 118 6.33 -6.54 -12.89
N ALA A 119 7.24 -5.65 -12.49
CA ALA A 119 8.59 -5.67 -13.00
C ALA A 119 9.29 -7.01 -12.69
N ARG A 120 10.13 -7.48 -13.62
CA ARG A 120 10.84 -8.77 -13.47
C ARG A 120 11.68 -8.83 -12.20
N ALA A 121 12.32 -7.73 -11.83
CA ALA A 121 13.09 -7.65 -10.59
C ALA A 121 12.19 -7.92 -9.36
N THR A 122 11.01 -7.30 -9.34
CA THR A 122 10.03 -7.47 -8.26
C THR A 122 9.49 -8.88 -8.19
N THR A 123 9.08 -9.46 -9.32
CA THR A 123 8.54 -10.82 -9.35
C THR A 123 9.59 -11.86 -8.96
N GLN A 124 10.85 -11.66 -9.37
CA GLN A 124 11.97 -12.51 -8.96
C GLN A 124 12.22 -12.40 -7.45
N SER A 125 12.28 -11.19 -6.89
CA SER A 125 12.45 -11.02 -5.45
C SER A 125 11.32 -11.65 -4.64
N LEU A 126 10.07 -11.54 -5.09
CA LEU A 126 8.93 -12.20 -4.44
C LEU A 126 9.04 -13.74 -4.49
N TRP A 127 9.52 -14.27 -5.63
CA TRP A 127 9.75 -15.71 -5.77
C TRP A 127 10.87 -16.22 -4.83
N GLU A 128 11.98 -15.50 -4.73
CA GLU A 128 13.09 -15.80 -3.81
C GLU A 128 12.65 -15.77 -2.33
N LEU A 129 11.62 -15.00 -2.01
CA LEU A 129 11.03 -14.94 -0.66
C LEU A 129 10.06 -16.10 -0.37
N GLY A 130 9.76 -16.94 -1.36
CA GLY A 130 8.70 -17.94 -1.26
C GLY A 130 7.32 -17.29 -1.06
N ILE A 131 7.17 -16.05 -1.51
CA ILE A 131 5.90 -15.32 -1.43
C ILE A 131 5.08 -15.65 -2.67
N GLN A 132 3.90 -16.21 -2.45
CA GLN A 132 2.97 -16.49 -3.54
C GLN A 132 2.06 -15.28 -3.77
N VAL A 133 2.22 -14.62 -4.92
CA VAL A 133 1.35 -13.52 -5.34
C VAL A 133 -0.05 -14.07 -5.65
N LEU A 134 -1.06 -13.52 -5.01
CA LEU A 134 -2.46 -13.83 -5.27
C LEU A 134 -2.95 -13.05 -6.50
N PRO A 135 -3.77 -13.66 -7.37
CA PRO A 135 -4.36 -12.94 -8.49
C PRO A 135 -5.29 -11.84 -7.95
N HIS A 136 -4.94 -10.59 -8.23
CA HIS A 136 -5.80 -9.43 -7.99
C HIS A 136 -6.42 -8.98 -9.32
N PRO A 137 -7.74 -8.76 -9.42
CA PRO A 137 -8.35 -8.23 -10.63
C PRO A 137 -8.01 -6.74 -10.81
N ALA A 138 -7.84 -6.31 -12.07
CA ALA A 138 -7.56 -4.90 -12.36
C ALA A 138 -8.69 -4.00 -11.86
N TYR A 139 -8.36 -2.79 -11.40
CA TYR A 139 -9.33 -1.78 -10.96
C TYR A 139 -10.28 -2.25 -9.86
N SER A 140 -9.80 -3.06 -8.92
CA SER A 140 -10.60 -3.55 -7.79
C SER A 140 -10.12 -3.04 -6.42
N PRO A 141 -10.15 -1.71 -6.15
CA PRO A 141 -9.69 -1.14 -4.88
C PRO A 141 -10.33 -1.80 -3.64
N ARG A 142 -11.60 -2.20 -3.73
CA ARG A 142 -12.36 -2.83 -2.64
C ARG A 142 -11.88 -4.23 -2.27
N LEU A 143 -11.04 -4.87 -3.10
CA LEU A 143 -10.54 -6.22 -2.87
C LEU A 143 -9.09 -6.25 -2.36
N GLY A 144 -8.38 -5.11 -2.37
CA GLY A 144 -6.98 -4.99 -1.94
C GLY A 144 -6.80 -4.51 -0.51
N THR A 145 -7.90 -4.13 0.15
CA THR A 145 -7.93 -3.67 1.54
C THR A 145 -8.97 -4.49 2.30
N MET A 146 -8.53 -5.54 3.00
CA MET A 146 -9.29 -6.22 4.05
C MET A 146 -8.50 -6.20 5.35
#